data_AF-A0A445AKA7-F1
#
_entry.id   AF-A0A445AKA7-F1
#
_cell.length_a   1.000
_cell.length_b   1.000
_cell.length_c   1.000
_cell.angle_alpha   90.00
_cell.angle_beta   90.00
_cell.angle_gamma   90.00
#
_symmetry.space_group_name_H-M   'P 1'
#
loop_
_entity.id
_entity.type
_entity.pdbx_description
1 polymer ?
#
loop_
_entity_poly.entity_id
_entity_poly.type
_entity_poly.pdbx_seq_one_letter_code
_entity_poly.pdbx_strand_id
1 'polypeptide(L)'
;MTFTTLEDAGKFYRNYAKAAGFSTRVRCTNRKGNEIKNQLITCSREGKWKSKISPTEKTNPTAGLNCPARIYIHTLKDVGAWIISKVVLDHSHPCCPSKTEMLKQHRELSMSIRRTIENNEEAGIRPSKTYQSFVAAAGGHRELHFIEKDVRNYITREVRNVSEQEDAKEFGKYLLRMKEKNQNFFFELQLEEDQSIKLAFWADARSRAAFEYFGDVISFDTTYNTNR
;
A
#
# COMPACT_ATOMS: atom_id res chain seq x y z
N MET A 1 1.75 6.22 -32.00
CA MET A 1 1.53 7.07 -30.81
C MET A 1 2.83 7.15 -30.02
N THR A 2 3.27 8.37 -29.71
CA THR A 2 4.56 8.70 -29.05
C THR A 2 4.31 9.35 -27.70
N PHE A 3 5.20 9.11 -26.73
CA PHE A 3 5.13 9.60 -25.37
C PHE A 3 6.52 10.06 -24.92
N THR A 4 6.56 11.04 -24.01
CA THR A 4 7.79 11.54 -23.38
C THR A 4 8.35 10.55 -22.36
N THR A 5 7.48 9.86 -21.63
CA THR A 5 7.89 8.92 -20.57
C THR A 5 7.20 7.56 -20.72
N LEU A 6 7.78 6.54 -20.08
CA LEU A 6 7.17 5.21 -19.98
C LEU A 6 5.89 5.27 -19.15
N GLU A 7 5.89 6.10 -18.11
CA GLU A 7 4.78 6.34 -17.21
C GLU A 7 3.58 6.92 -17.95
N ASP A 8 3.79 7.88 -18.86
CA ASP A 8 2.72 8.46 -19.68
C ASP A 8 2.11 7.43 -20.64
N ALA A 9 2.95 6.62 -21.29
CA ALA A 9 2.48 5.51 -22.13
C ALA A 9 1.66 4.49 -21.33
N GLY A 10 2.15 4.13 -20.12
CA GLY A 10 1.46 3.23 -19.20
C GLY A 10 0.14 3.82 -18.69
N LYS A 11 0.10 5.11 -18.37
CA LYS A 11 -1.10 5.85 -17.93
C LYS A 11 -2.14 5.91 -19.04
N PHE A 12 -1.72 6.19 -20.28
CA PHE A 12 -2.61 6.18 -21.44
C PHE A 12 -3.32 4.82 -21.59
N TYR A 13 -2.58 3.72 -21.55
CA TYR A 13 -3.19 2.40 -21.67
C TYR A 13 -4.05 2.02 -20.46
N ARG A 14 -3.70 2.49 -19.25
CA ARG A 14 -4.53 2.31 -18.07
C ARG A 14 -5.87 3.04 -18.18
N ASN A 15 -5.87 4.25 -18.75
CA ASN A 15 -7.09 5.01 -19.02
C ASN A 15 -7.97 4.31 -20.07
N TYR A 16 -7.35 3.80 -21.14
CA TYR A 16 -8.05 2.94 -22.11
C TYR A 16 -8.67 1.72 -21.43
N ALA A 17 -7.90 1.01 -20.60
CA ALA A 17 -8.40 -0.16 -19.87
C ALA A 17 -9.54 0.18 -18.91
N LYS A 18 -9.48 1.37 -18.27
CA LYS A 18 -10.58 1.90 -17.45
C LYS A 18 -11.83 2.09 -18.31
N ALA A 19 -11.74 2.83 -19.41
CA ALA A 19 -12.88 3.04 -20.31
C ALA A 19 -13.46 1.73 -20.89
N ALA A 20 -12.59 0.78 -21.24
CA ALA A 20 -12.97 -0.52 -21.78
C ALA A 20 -13.47 -1.51 -20.72
N GLY A 21 -13.27 -1.25 -19.42
CA GLY A 21 -13.78 -2.07 -18.33
C GLY A 21 -12.97 -3.30 -17.96
N PHE A 22 -11.65 -3.18 -18.00
CA PHE A 22 -10.73 -4.21 -17.52
C PHE A 22 -9.55 -3.63 -16.72
N SER A 23 -8.83 -4.50 -16.01
CA SER A 23 -7.59 -4.13 -15.32
C SER A 23 -6.37 -4.62 -16.08
N THR A 24 -5.29 -3.87 -15.99
CA THR A 24 -3.99 -4.20 -16.57
C THR A 24 -3.00 -4.62 -15.50
N ARG A 25 -1.93 -5.29 -15.92
CA ARG A 25 -0.75 -5.58 -15.10
C ARG A 25 0.50 -5.45 -15.96
N VAL A 26 1.58 -4.98 -15.36
CA VAL A 26 2.90 -5.07 -15.99
C VAL A 26 3.35 -6.52 -15.90
N ARG A 27 3.53 -7.17 -17.05
CA ARG A 27 3.93 -8.58 -17.13
C ARG A 27 5.44 -8.73 -17.12
N CYS A 28 6.13 -7.91 -17.90
CA CYS A 28 7.59 -7.91 -18.00
C CYS A 28 8.10 -6.48 -18.21
N THR A 29 9.24 -6.15 -17.61
CA THR A 29 10.00 -4.93 -17.92
C THR A 29 11.42 -5.36 -18.25
N ASN A 30 11.86 -5.15 -19.48
CA ASN A 30 13.21 -5.51 -19.89
C ASN A 30 14.14 -4.30 -19.73
N ARG A 31 15.31 -4.55 -19.15
CA ARG A 31 16.34 -3.54 -18.88
C ARG A 31 17.66 -3.95 -19.53
N LYS A 32 18.47 -2.96 -19.91
CA LYS A 32 19.88 -3.14 -20.28
C LYS A 32 20.69 -2.25 -19.35
N GLY A 33 21.38 -2.86 -18.38
CA GLY A 33 21.90 -2.13 -17.23
C GLY A 33 20.76 -1.47 -16.44
N ASN A 34 20.90 -0.19 -16.10
CA ASN A 34 19.89 0.57 -15.37
C ASN A 34 18.77 1.13 -16.27
N GLU A 35 18.92 1.07 -17.60
CA GLU A 35 17.94 1.65 -18.52
C GLU A 35 16.84 0.65 -18.90
N ILE A 36 15.59 1.06 -18.75
CA ILE A 36 14.44 0.31 -19.28
C ILE A 36 14.44 0.41 -20.82
N LYS A 37 14.23 -0.72 -21.49
CA LYS A 37 14.20 -0.83 -22.97
C LYS A 37 12.78 -1.01 -23.49
N ASN A 38 12.02 -1.87 -22.82
CA ASN A 38 10.64 -2.11 -23.17
C ASN A 38 9.84 -2.62 -21.96
N GLN A 39 8.53 -2.52 -22.08
CA GLN A 39 7.59 -3.00 -21.07
C GLN A 39 6.40 -3.66 -21.76
N LEU A 40 6.03 -4.84 -21.26
CA LEU A 40 4.84 -5.57 -21.66
C LEU A 40 3.75 -5.34 -20.62
N ILE A 41 2.62 -4.77 -21.03
CA ILE A 41 1.44 -4.60 -20.18
C ILE A 41 0.33 -5.49 -20.72
N THR A 42 -0.26 -6.32 -19.87
CA THR A 42 -1.29 -7.30 -20.25
C THR A 42 -2.57 -7.10 -19.45
N CYS A 43 -3.67 -7.70 -19.89
CA CYS A 43 -4.87 -7.81 -19.06
C CYS A 43 -4.56 -8.58 -17.76
N SER A 44 -5.19 -8.20 -16.66
CA SER A 44 -5.06 -8.88 -15.36
C SER A 44 -5.49 -10.35 -15.41
N ARG A 45 -6.38 -10.69 -16.35
CA ARG A 45 -6.87 -12.04 -16.67
C ARG A 45 -5.94 -12.81 -17.61
N GLU A 46 -4.77 -12.29 -17.97
CA GLU A 46 -3.76 -13.02 -18.73
C GLU A 46 -3.23 -14.22 -17.93
N GLY A 47 -2.97 -15.34 -18.61
CA GLY A 47 -2.34 -16.53 -18.06
C GLY A 47 -3.32 -17.65 -17.70
N LYS A 48 -2.78 -18.86 -17.59
CA LYS A 48 -3.51 -20.06 -17.21
C LYS A 48 -3.63 -20.13 -15.70
N TRP A 49 -4.81 -20.49 -15.24
CA TRP A 49 -5.01 -20.91 -13.87
C TRP A 49 -4.19 -22.18 -13.58
N LYS A 50 -3.38 -22.15 -12.52
CA LYS A 50 -2.66 -23.29 -11.97
C LYS A 50 -2.90 -23.34 -10.46
N SER A 51 -4.07 -23.76 -10.02
CA SER A 51 -4.22 -24.16 -8.62
C SER A 51 -4.95 -25.49 -8.53
N LYS A 52 -4.72 -26.26 -7.48
CA LYS A 52 -5.49 -27.48 -7.22
C LYS A 52 -6.81 -27.21 -6.48
N ILE A 53 -6.97 -26.01 -5.92
CA ILE A 53 -8.13 -25.58 -5.11
C ILE A 53 -9.21 -25.01 -6.02
N SER A 54 -10.45 -25.44 -5.85
CA SER A 54 -11.57 -25.00 -6.68
C SER A 54 -11.78 -23.48 -6.60
N PRO A 55 -12.26 -22.82 -7.67
CA PRO A 55 -12.53 -21.37 -7.66
C PRO A 55 -13.57 -20.95 -6.61
N THR A 56 -14.52 -21.82 -6.28
CA THR A 56 -15.60 -21.63 -5.30
C THR A 56 -15.10 -21.50 -3.86
N GLU A 57 -13.98 -22.14 -3.54
CA GLU A 57 -13.40 -22.16 -2.18
C GLU A 57 -12.40 -21.02 -1.93
N LYS A 58 -12.19 -20.13 -2.92
CA LYS A 58 -11.19 -19.07 -2.83
C LYS A 58 -11.77 -17.72 -2.41
N THR A 59 -11.12 -17.12 -1.41
CA THR A 59 -11.40 -15.75 -0.94
C THR A 59 -11.04 -14.66 -1.97
N ASN A 60 -10.19 -14.95 -2.98
CA ASN A 60 -9.78 -14.02 -4.04
C ASN A 60 -9.73 -14.71 -5.43
N PRO A 61 -10.86 -14.87 -6.13
CA PRO A 61 -10.94 -15.59 -7.41
C PRO A 61 -10.51 -14.69 -8.59
N THR A 62 -9.21 -14.37 -8.69
CA THR A 62 -8.69 -13.82 -9.95
C THR A 62 -8.34 -14.99 -10.87
N ALA A 63 -9.35 -15.59 -11.50
CA ALA A 63 -9.14 -16.61 -12.52
C ALA A 63 -8.43 -15.98 -13.74
N GLY A 64 -7.26 -16.50 -14.09
CA GLY A 64 -6.63 -16.23 -15.39
C GLY A 64 -7.43 -16.93 -16.48
N LEU A 65 -7.92 -16.15 -17.45
CA LEU A 65 -8.79 -16.61 -18.54
C LEU A 65 -8.04 -16.73 -19.87
N ASN A 66 -6.70 -16.84 -19.82
CA ASN A 66 -5.84 -16.79 -21.00
C ASN A 66 -6.11 -15.58 -21.91
N CYS A 67 -6.44 -14.44 -21.31
CA CYS A 67 -6.73 -13.24 -22.08
C CYS A 67 -5.51 -12.82 -22.91
N PRO A 68 -5.64 -12.67 -24.25
CA PRO A 68 -4.51 -12.30 -25.11
C PRO A 68 -4.23 -10.80 -25.16
N ALA A 69 -5.17 -9.97 -24.67
CA ALA A 69 -5.07 -8.52 -24.65
C ALA A 69 -3.78 -8.03 -23.97
N ARG A 70 -2.97 -7.29 -24.74
CA ARG A 70 -1.66 -6.77 -24.32
C ARG A 70 -1.17 -5.65 -25.21
N ILE A 71 -0.28 -4.85 -24.65
CA ILE A 71 0.52 -3.87 -25.39
C ILE A 71 2.00 -4.03 -25.10
N TYR A 72 2.81 -3.65 -26.08
CA TYR A 72 4.25 -3.52 -25.93
C TYR A 72 4.63 -2.05 -26.05
N ILE A 73 5.35 -1.56 -25.03
CA ILE A 73 5.90 -0.21 -25.00
C ILE A 73 7.41 -0.32 -25.21
N HIS A 74 7.97 0.45 -26.14
CA HIS A 74 9.38 0.45 -26.49
C HIS A 74 9.95 1.86 -26.46
N THR A 75 11.22 1.99 -26.04
CA THR A 75 11.95 3.26 -26.13
C THR A 75 12.59 3.44 -27.51
N LEU A 76 12.43 4.63 -28.08
CA LEU A 76 13.17 5.15 -29.23
C LEU A 76 14.32 6.00 -28.69
N LYS A 77 15.48 5.38 -28.53
CA LYS A 77 16.65 6.03 -27.93
C LYS A 77 17.07 7.31 -28.65
N ASP A 78 17.01 7.29 -29.97
CA ASP A 78 17.53 8.37 -30.82
C ASP A 78 16.74 9.67 -30.63
N VAL A 79 15.49 9.58 -30.19
CA VAL A 79 14.56 10.70 -29.99
C VAL A 79 14.20 10.89 -28.52
N GLY A 80 14.68 10.01 -27.62
CA GLY A 80 14.31 10.02 -26.20
C GLY A 80 12.82 9.82 -25.95
N ALA A 81 12.12 9.11 -26.84
CA ALA A 81 10.67 8.95 -26.80
C ALA A 81 10.27 7.50 -26.52
N TRP A 82 9.01 7.29 -26.14
CA TRP A 82 8.39 5.99 -25.94
C TRP A 82 7.24 5.79 -26.91
N ILE A 83 7.11 4.59 -27.46
CA ILE A 83 6.03 4.24 -28.38
C ILE A 83 5.33 2.95 -27.95
N ILE A 84 4.04 2.87 -28.24
CA ILE A 84 3.34 1.58 -28.22
C ILE A 84 3.59 0.90 -29.57
N SER A 85 4.42 -0.13 -29.58
CA SER A 85 4.87 -0.81 -30.81
C SER A 85 3.93 -1.92 -31.28
N LYS A 86 3.22 -2.56 -30.34
CA LYS A 86 2.27 -3.63 -30.63
C LYS A 86 1.07 -3.52 -29.71
N VAL A 87 -0.10 -3.71 -30.28
CA VAL A 87 -1.39 -3.69 -29.58
C VAL A 87 -2.18 -4.93 -29.97
N VAL A 88 -2.71 -5.64 -28.96
CA VAL A 88 -3.69 -6.70 -29.11
C VAL A 88 -4.85 -6.33 -28.20
N LEU A 89 -6.02 -6.04 -28.77
CA LEU A 89 -7.20 -5.60 -28.04
C LEU A 89 -8.22 -6.73 -27.80
N ASP A 90 -8.05 -7.89 -28.44
CA ASP A 90 -8.97 -9.00 -28.28
C ASP A 90 -8.97 -9.54 -26.85
N HIS A 91 -10.18 -9.74 -26.31
CA HIS A 91 -10.39 -10.31 -24.99
C HIS A 91 -11.08 -11.68 -25.10
N SER A 92 -10.66 -12.62 -24.27
CA SER A 92 -11.31 -13.93 -24.13
C SER A 92 -12.49 -13.90 -23.13
N HIS A 93 -12.86 -12.73 -22.64
CA HIS A 93 -13.87 -12.54 -21.62
C HIS A 93 -14.61 -11.21 -21.82
N PRO A 94 -15.86 -11.10 -21.34
CA PRO A 94 -16.55 -9.82 -21.32
C PRO A 94 -15.76 -8.79 -20.49
N CYS A 95 -15.62 -7.59 -21.03
CA CYS A 95 -15.19 -6.42 -20.26
C CYS A 95 -16.43 -5.66 -19.80
N CYS A 96 -16.40 -5.07 -18.61
CA CYS A 96 -17.59 -4.48 -17.99
C CYS A 96 -17.35 -3.02 -17.60
N PRO A 97 -17.55 -2.06 -18.54
CA PRO A 97 -17.36 -0.64 -18.29
C PRO A 97 -18.17 -0.09 -17.12
N SER A 98 -19.40 -0.60 -16.91
CA SER A 98 -20.30 -0.14 -15.85
C SER A 98 -19.86 -0.50 -14.44
N LYS A 99 -18.90 -1.43 -14.29
CA LYS A 99 -18.35 -1.85 -12.99
C LYS A 99 -16.85 -1.59 -12.87
N THR A 100 -16.28 -0.80 -13.79
CA THR A 100 -14.86 -0.49 -13.83
C THR A 100 -14.37 0.15 -12.54
N GLU A 101 -15.15 1.09 -12.02
CA GLU A 101 -14.90 1.81 -10.76
C GLU A 101 -14.65 0.84 -9.61
N MET A 102 -15.30 -0.33 -9.63
CA MET A 102 -15.13 -1.36 -8.61
C MET A 102 -13.90 -2.26 -8.84
N LEU A 103 -13.11 -2.09 -9.89
CA LEU A 103 -11.88 -2.84 -10.06
C LEU A 103 -10.78 -2.23 -9.20
N LYS A 104 -10.08 -3.06 -8.40
CA LYS A 104 -9.05 -2.61 -7.43
C LYS A 104 -8.05 -1.60 -8.01
N GLN A 105 -7.66 -1.76 -9.28
CA GLN A 105 -6.69 -0.88 -9.95
C GLN A 105 -7.23 0.54 -10.21
N HIS A 106 -8.55 0.70 -10.31
CA HIS A 106 -9.21 1.95 -10.69
C HIS A 106 -9.92 2.64 -9.51
N ARG A 107 -9.95 2.00 -8.33
CA ARG A 107 -10.48 2.57 -7.10
C ARG A 107 -9.50 3.58 -6.53
N GLU A 108 -9.96 4.81 -6.33
CA GLU A 108 -9.17 5.86 -5.71
C GLU A 108 -10.05 6.64 -4.73
N LEU A 109 -9.48 6.95 -3.56
CA LEU A 109 -10.11 7.88 -2.61
C LEU A 109 -9.72 9.30 -3.02
N SER A 110 -10.72 10.14 -3.34
CA SER A 110 -10.50 11.56 -3.62
C SER A 110 -9.98 12.29 -2.38
N MET A 111 -9.39 13.47 -2.57
CA MET A 111 -8.88 14.28 -1.45
C MET A 111 -9.97 14.65 -0.44
N SER A 112 -11.20 14.92 -0.90
CA SER A 112 -12.32 15.23 0.00
C SER A 112 -12.75 14.02 0.84
N ILE A 113 -12.75 12.83 0.24
CA ILE A 113 -13.03 11.57 0.94
C ILE A 113 -11.93 11.30 1.98
N ARG A 114 -10.66 11.44 1.60
CA ARG A 114 -9.51 11.26 2.50
C ARG A 114 -9.58 12.15 3.72
N ARG A 115 -9.81 13.46 3.53
CA ARG A 115 -9.97 14.42 4.63
C ARG A 115 -11.11 14.03 5.58
N THR A 116 -12.22 13.56 5.04
CA THR A 116 -13.35 13.10 5.86
C THR A 116 -12.99 11.83 6.65
N ILE A 117 -12.20 10.92 6.06
CA ILE A 117 -11.71 9.73 6.76
C ILE A 117 -10.77 10.12 7.91
N GLU A 118 -9.85 11.05 7.67
CA GLU A 118 -8.91 11.57 8.68
C GLU A 118 -9.65 12.19 9.87
N ASN A 119 -10.57 13.12 9.61
CA ASN A 119 -11.38 13.76 10.66
C ASN A 119 -12.17 12.74 11.49
N ASN A 120 -12.69 11.70 10.82
CA ASN A 120 -13.45 10.66 11.51
C ASN A 120 -12.56 9.73 12.34
N GLU A 121 -11.34 9.42 11.89
CA GLU A 121 -10.37 8.64 12.68
C GLU A 121 -9.94 9.44 13.92
N GLU A 122 -9.66 10.75 13.77
CA GLU A 122 -9.34 11.65 14.89
C GLU A 122 -10.49 11.70 15.92
N ALA A 123 -11.74 11.73 15.44
CA ALA A 123 -12.93 11.65 16.29
C ALA A 123 -13.21 10.24 16.86
N GLY A 124 -12.37 9.24 16.58
CA GLY A 124 -12.55 7.86 17.05
C GLY A 124 -13.72 7.11 16.42
N ILE A 125 -14.25 7.58 15.29
CA ILE A 125 -15.36 6.96 14.58
C ILE A 125 -14.86 5.71 13.86
N ARG A 126 -15.52 4.58 14.13
CA ARG A 126 -15.16 3.29 13.52
C ARG A 126 -15.15 3.40 11.98
N PRO A 127 -14.14 2.81 11.29
CA PRO A 127 -14.04 2.84 9.83
C PRO A 127 -15.29 2.35 9.10
N SER A 128 -16.00 1.37 9.69
CA SER A 128 -17.27 0.86 9.15
C SER A 128 -18.38 1.91 9.13
N LYS A 129 -18.43 2.78 10.14
CA LYS A 129 -19.38 3.89 10.24
C LYS A 129 -19.00 5.03 9.29
N THR A 130 -17.71 5.32 9.17
CA THR A 130 -17.19 6.25 8.16
C THR A 130 -17.55 5.81 6.74
N TYR A 131 -17.41 4.52 6.42
CA TYR A 131 -17.86 4.02 5.12
C TYR A 131 -19.39 4.11 4.95
N GLN A 132 -20.16 3.76 5.98
CA GLN A 132 -21.63 3.86 5.92
C GLN A 132 -22.12 5.29 5.70
N SER A 133 -21.44 6.31 6.25
CA SER A 133 -21.82 7.71 6.02
C SER A 133 -21.63 8.12 4.55
N PHE A 134 -20.56 7.67 3.89
CA PHE A 134 -20.39 7.89 2.45
C PHE A 134 -21.47 7.18 1.63
N VAL A 135 -21.84 5.95 2.01
CA VAL A 135 -22.90 5.20 1.32
C VAL A 135 -24.23 5.93 1.42
N ALA A 136 -24.56 6.43 2.62
CA ALA A 136 -25.78 7.20 2.85
C ALA A 136 -25.77 8.51 2.03
N ALA A 137 -24.66 9.24 2.02
CA ALA A 137 -24.52 10.49 1.28
C ALA A 137 -24.60 10.30 -0.25
N ALA A 138 -24.07 9.19 -0.76
CA ALA A 138 -24.10 8.88 -2.20
C ALA A 138 -25.42 8.24 -2.66
N GLY A 139 -26.33 7.90 -1.75
CA GLY A 139 -27.60 7.25 -2.09
C GLY A 139 -27.49 5.74 -2.36
N GLY A 140 -26.36 5.12 -2.02
CA GLY A 140 -26.19 3.67 -2.10
C GLY A 140 -24.77 3.21 -2.43
N HIS A 141 -24.53 1.91 -2.27
CA HIS A 141 -23.21 1.31 -2.52
C HIS A 141 -22.77 1.36 -3.98
N ARG A 142 -23.71 1.43 -4.93
CA ARG A 142 -23.41 1.42 -6.37
C ARG A 142 -22.87 2.77 -6.86
N GLU A 143 -23.16 3.84 -6.13
CA GLU A 143 -22.73 5.20 -6.43
C GLU A 143 -21.32 5.50 -5.86
N LEU A 144 -20.74 4.55 -5.11
CA LEU A 144 -19.38 4.66 -4.60
C LEU A 144 -18.38 3.88 -5.43
N HIS A 145 -17.25 4.52 -5.67
CA HIS A 145 -16.13 3.97 -6.44
C HIS A 145 -15.02 3.36 -5.57
N PHE A 146 -15.33 3.06 -4.32
CA PHE A 146 -14.45 2.42 -3.34
C PHE A 146 -15.28 1.59 -2.36
N ILE A 147 -14.63 0.70 -1.62
CA ILE A 147 -15.29 -0.15 -0.60
C ILE A 147 -14.76 0.15 0.80
N GLU A 148 -15.43 -0.36 1.82
CA GLU A 148 -15.02 -0.21 3.23
C GLU A 148 -13.57 -0.65 3.47
N LYS A 149 -13.12 -1.70 2.77
CA LYS A 149 -11.73 -2.16 2.84
C LYS A 149 -10.73 -1.07 2.43
N ASP A 150 -11.09 -0.22 1.46
CA ASP A 150 -10.21 0.86 1.01
C ASP A 150 -10.07 1.95 2.08
N VAL A 151 -11.16 2.26 2.81
CA VAL A 151 -11.13 3.15 4.00
C VAL A 151 -10.23 2.59 5.08
N ARG A 152 -10.39 1.30 5.44
CA ARG A 152 -9.53 0.66 6.45
C ARG A 152 -8.06 0.67 6.05
N ASN A 153 -7.77 0.30 4.79
CA ASN A 153 -6.39 0.30 4.28
C ASN A 153 -5.78 1.70 4.32
N TYR A 154 -6.56 2.75 4.02
CA TYR A 154 -6.11 4.14 4.07
C TYR A 154 -5.74 4.55 5.51
N ILE A 155 -6.63 4.28 6.47
CA ILE A 155 -6.38 4.60 7.88
C ILE A 155 -5.11 3.90 8.39
N THR A 156 -4.99 2.59 8.14
CA THR A 156 -3.82 1.83 8.57
C THR A 156 -2.54 2.38 7.95
N ARG A 157 -2.53 2.64 6.63
CA ARG A 157 -1.29 2.96 5.92
C ARG A 157 -0.88 4.42 5.95
N GLU A 158 -1.84 5.34 5.95
CA GLU A 158 -1.58 6.78 5.75
C GLU A 158 -1.87 7.61 6.99
N VAL A 159 -2.72 7.14 7.91
CA VAL A 159 -3.07 7.90 9.12
C VAL A 159 -2.27 7.37 10.31
N ARG A 160 -2.29 6.05 10.53
CA ARG A 160 -1.58 5.44 11.67
C ARG A 160 -0.07 5.36 11.48
N ASN A 161 0.42 5.04 10.28
CA ASN A 161 1.87 5.04 10.04
C ASN A 161 2.49 6.46 10.13
N VAL A 162 1.73 7.52 9.87
CA VAL A 162 2.18 8.90 10.11
C VAL A 162 2.24 9.19 11.61
N SER A 163 1.28 8.66 12.39
CA SER A 163 1.31 8.70 13.86
C SER A 163 2.52 7.97 14.45
N GLU A 164 2.97 6.84 13.87
CA GLU A 164 4.13 6.10 14.37
C GLU A 164 5.43 6.94 14.35
N GLN A 165 5.60 7.85 13.38
CA GLN A 165 6.72 8.79 13.35
C GLN A 165 6.62 9.86 14.45
N GLU A 166 5.41 10.27 14.81
CA GLU A 166 5.17 11.18 15.94
C GLU A 166 5.36 10.46 17.28
N ASP A 167 4.94 9.20 17.38
CA ASP A 167 5.11 8.36 18.57
C ASP A 167 6.58 8.07 18.86
N ALA A 168 7.40 7.78 17.83
CA ALA A 168 8.85 7.61 17.99
C ALA A 168 9.52 8.88 18.52
N LYS A 169 9.07 10.06 18.05
CA LYS A 169 9.56 11.36 18.56
C LYS A 169 9.13 11.62 19.99
N GLU A 170 7.87 11.37 20.34
CA GLU A 170 7.37 11.59 21.70
C GLU A 170 8.00 10.61 22.70
N PHE A 171 8.23 9.36 22.27
CA PHE A 171 9.01 8.38 23.03
C PHE A 171 10.44 8.87 23.30
N GLY A 172 11.12 9.42 22.28
CA GLY A 172 12.43 10.06 22.45
C GLY A 172 12.39 11.23 23.44
N LYS A 173 11.39 12.10 23.35
CA LYS A 173 11.19 13.20 24.32
C LYS A 173 10.96 12.69 25.74
N TYR A 174 10.21 11.60 25.91
CA TYR A 174 10.01 10.99 27.21
C TYR A 174 11.33 10.48 27.81
N LEU A 175 12.14 9.75 27.05
CA LEU A 175 13.44 9.25 27.51
C LEU A 175 14.39 10.40 27.90
N LEU A 176 14.37 11.50 27.14
CA LEU A 176 15.09 12.72 27.48
C LEU A 176 14.62 13.32 28.82
N ARG A 177 13.31 13.49 29.02
CA ARG A 177 12.76 13.97 30.30
C ARG A 177 13.14 13.06 31.48
N MET A 178 13.21 11.75 31.27
CA MET A 178 13.64 10.81 32.31
C MET A 178 15.12 10.96 32.65
N LYS A 179 15.97 11.22 31.65
CA LYS A 179 17.40 11.52 31.84
C LYS A 179 17.64 12.85 32.56
N GLU A 180 16.86 13.88 32.24
CA GLU A 180 16.93 15.19 32.91
C GLU A 180 16.54 15.08 34.40
N LYS A 181 15.50 14.32 34.72
CA LYS A 181 15.06 14.09 36.10
C LYS A 181 16.04 13.26 36.91
N ASN A 182 16.79 12.38 36.27
CA ASN A 182 17.72 11.48 36.95
C ASN A 182 18.96 11.24 36.08
N GLN A 183 20.09 11.85 36.46
CA GLN A 183 21.35 11.70 35.73
C GLN A 183 21.85 10.24 35.67
N ASN A 184 21.43 9.38 36.59
CA ASN A 184 21.76 7.96 36.60
C ASN A 184 20.85 7.12 35.68
N PHE A 185 19.76 7.67 35.14
CA PHE A 185 19.02 7.05 34.05
C PHE A 185 19.91 6.96 32.79
N PHE A 186 19.82 5.88 32.03
CA PHE A 186 20.53 5.73 30.75
C PHE A 186 19.54 5.31 29.66
N PHE A 187 19.74 5.83 28.45
CA PHE A 187 19.03 5.34 27.28
C PHE A 187 19.87 5.52 26.03
N GLU A 188 19.58 4.68 25.03
CA GLU A 188 20.06 4.79 23.67
C GLU A 188 18.87 4.56 22.73
N LEU A 189 18.68 5.48 21.78
CA LEU A 189 17.61 5.43 20.80
C LEU A 189 18.19 5.67 19.41
N GLN A 190 18.02 4.72 18.52
CA GLN A 190 18.41 4.82 17.11
C GLN A 190 17.15 4.78 16.25
N LEU A 191 17.04 5.74 15.33
CA LEU A 191 15.94 5.83 14.37
C LEU A 191 16.44 5.46 12.97
N GLU A 192 15.57 4.89 12.13
CA GLU A 192 15.80 4.70 10.70
C GLU A 192 15.61 6.01 9.91
N GLU A 193 15.93 6.00 8.61
CA GLU A 193 15.73 7.16 7.70
C GLU A 193 14.27 7.64 7.64
N ASP A 194 13.31 6.73 7.82
CA ASP A 194 11.87 7.03 7.87
C ASP A 194 11.37 7.41 9.27
N GLN A 195 12.28 7.67 10.21
CA GLN A 195 12.00 8.05 11.60
C GLN A 195 11.32 6.96 12.45
N SER A 196 11.25 5.71 11.96
CA SER A 196 10.85 4.56 12.78
C SER A 196 11.96 4.16 13.77
N ILE A 197 11.61 3.47 14.86
CA ILE A 197 12.59 3.02 15.87
C ILE A 197 13.33 1.78 15.37
N LYS A 198 14.65 1.90 15.21
CA LYS A 198 15.56 0.79 14.89
C LYS A 198 15.99 0.02 16.13
N LEU A 199 16.39 0.77 17.16
CA LEU A 199 16.90 0.24 18.42
C LEU A 199 16.48 1.18 19.54
N ALA A 200 15.93 0.62 20.61
CA ALA A 200 15.66 1.34 21.84
C ALA A 200 16.17 0.53 23.03
N PHE A 201 16.97 1.17 23.86
CA PHE A 201 17.42 0.63 25.13
C PHE A 201 17.28 1.71 26.21
N TRP A 202 16.82 1.34 27.39
CA TRP A 202 16.85 2.22 28.55
C TRP A 202 17.04 1.41 29.83
N ALA A 203 17.70 2.02 30.81
CA ALA A 203 17.88 1.47 32.14
C ALA A 203 17.76 2.60 33.16
N ASP A 204 16.82 2.46 34.10
CA ASP A 204 16.71 3.40 35.20
C ASP A 204 17.85 3.23 36.21
N ALA A 205 18.02 4.23 37.09
CA ALA A 205 19.10 4.27 38.05
C ALA A 205 19.12 3.05 39.00
N ARG A 206 17.94 2.52 39.37
CA ARG A 206 17.84 1.37 40.26
C ARG A 206 18.29 0.11 39.53
N SER A 207 17.83 -0.09 38.30
CA SER A 207 18.24 -1.23 37.48
C SER A 207 19.76 -1.24 37.24
N ARG A 208 20.37 -0.07 37.00
CA ARG A 208 21.83 0.05 36.84
C ARG A 208 22.60 -0.23 38.14
N ALA A 209 22.15 0.31 39.27
CA ALA A 209 22.77 0.06 40.57
C ALA A 209 22.63 -1.41 40.99
N ALA A 210 21.49 -2.03 40.71
CA ALA A 210 21.28 -3.45 40.94
C ALA A 210 22.24 -4.30 40.09
N PHE A 211 22.39 -3.98 38.81
CA PHE A 211 23.34 -4.69 37.94
C PHE A 211 24.80 -4.53 38.41
N GLU A 212 25.20 -3.35 38.86
CA GLU A 212 26.54 -3.13 39.43
C GLU A 212 26.80 -3.98 40.69
N TYR A 213 25.76 -4.16 41.52
CA TYR A 213 25.87 -4.94 42.76
C TYR A 213 25.82 -6.45 42.53
N PHE A 214 24.89 -6.94 41.68
CA PHE A 214 24.63 -8.37 41.50
C PHE A 214 25.35 -8.98 40.29
N GLY A 215 25.66 -8.18 39.25
CA GLY A 215 26.33 -8.64 38.04
C GLY A 215 25.48 -9.48 37.08
N ASP A 216 24.18 -9.65 37.36
CA ASP A 216 23.27 -10.46 36.56
C ASP A 216 21.97 -9.71 36.20
N VAL A 217 21.27 -10.21 35.17
CA VAL A 217 19.99 -9.66 34.71
C VAL A 217 19.03 -10.82 34.48
N ILE A 218 17.85 -10.74 35.10
CA ILE A 218 16.72 -11.62 34.81
C ILE A 218 15.83 -10.90 33.80
N SER A 219 15.69 -11.47 32.60
CA SER A 219 14.76 -10.98 31.59
C SER A 219 13.45 -11.77 31.64
N PHE A 220 12.34 -11.05 31.64
CA PHE A 220 11.02 -11.62 31.47
C PHE A 220 10.51 -11.20 30.10
N ASP A 221 10.35 -12.17 29.20
CA ASP A 221 9.66 -11.93 27.94
C ASP A 221 8.15 -11.85 28.21
N THR A 222 7.59 -10.64 28.14
CA THR A 222 6.15 -10.40 28.32
C THR A 222 5.39 -10.45 26.99
N THR A 223 5.79 -11.30 26.03
CA THR A 223 4.98 -11.63 24.84
C THR A 223 3.76 -12.53 25.15
N TYR A 224 3.37 -12.65 26.41
CA TYR A 224 2.17 -13.39 26.81
C TYR A 224 0.92 -12.51 26.64
N ASN A 225 0.17 -12.74 25.53
CA ASN A 225 -1.19 -12.26 25.21
C ASN A 225 -1.39 -11.19 24.11
N THR A 226 -0.58 -11.12 23.05
CA THR A 226 -0.96 -10.36 21.82
C THR A 226 -1.17 -11.23 20.57
N ASN A 227 -0.98 -12.54 20.66
CA ASN A 227 -1.38 -13.49 19.63
C ASN A 227 -2.68 -14.21 20.05
N ARG A 228 -3.83 -13.56 19.85
CA ARG A 228 -5.12 -14.24 19.78
C ARG A 228 -6.07 -13.55 18.82
#